data_AF-A0A8H3WH69-F1
#
_entry.id   AF-A0A8H3WH69-F1
#
_cell.length_a   1.000
_cell.length_b   1.000
_cell.length_c   1.000
_cell.angle_alpha   90.00
_cell.angle_beta   90.00
_cell.angle_gamma   90.00
#
_symmetry.space_group_name_H-M   'P 1'
#
loop_
_entity.id
_entity.type
_entity.pdbx_description
1 polymer ?
#
loop_
_entity_poly.entity_id
_entity_poly.type
_entity_poly.pdbx_seq_one_letter_code
_entity_poly.pdbx_strand_id
1 'polypeptide(L)'
;MASTKDNGLGQLGGEFPADYMKTIMLTNPAMFELRFKHICTMHSKGETEAAEAKALELLAEPRLGRLHKAGMHMILATSETDFVHHSLEAVRLFGEALQEQDITEAQRASLEHLHAQAKKLLEEARSDQSAIDNEINEKLKSGMTMRQIQDAQLSEMYERLARIGEEEGASAETSTAAPSNQDAEV
;
A
#
# COMPACT_ATOMS: atom_id res chain seq x y z
N MET A 1 44.11 -6.24 3.77
CA MET A 1 43.00 -5.38 3.29
C MET A 1 41.71 -6.05 3.72
N ALA A 2 41.09 -5.56 4.77
CA ALA A 2 39.89 -6.14 5.36
C ALA A 2 38.92 -5.02 5.75
N SER A 3 37.62 -5.35 5.68
CA SER A 3 36.48 -4.65 6.31
C SER A 3 36.02 -3.34 5.62
N THR A 4 34.73 -3.02 5.45
CA THR A 4 33.46 -3.53 6.02
C THR A 4 32.31 -3.14 5.07
N LYS A 5 31.20 -3.88 5.16
CA LYS A 5 29.86 -3.63 4.61
C LYS A 5 29.34 -2.20 4.85
N ASP A 6 28.44 -1.74 3.98
CA ASP A 6 27.28 -0.97 4.44
C ASP A 6 26.03 -1.26 3.60
N ASN A 7 24.94 -1.55 4.31
CA ASN A 7 23.61 -1.84 3.81
C ASN A 7 22.82 -0.52 3.83
N GLY A 8 22.40 -0.03 2.67
CA GLY A 8 21.46 1.08 2.57
C GLY A 8 20.07 0.57 2.16
N LEU A 9 19.20 0.37 3.15
CA LEU A 9 17.77 0.10 2.97
C LEU A 9 17.14 1.20 2.09
N GLY A 10 16.66 0.79 0.91
CA GLY A 10 15.93 1.64 -0.02
C GLY A 10 14.61 2.08 0.58
N GLN A 11 14.58 3.34 0.98
CA GLN A 11 13.43 4.08 1.45
C GLN A 11 12.43 4.22 0.29
N LEU A 12 11.46 3.30 0.17
CA LEU A 12 10.33 3.41 -0.75
C LEU A 12 9.27 4.36 -0.17
N GLY A 13 9.66 5.62 0.06
CA GLY A 13 8.76 6.72 0.34
C GLY A 13 8.23 7.28 -0.98
N GLY A 14 7.29 6.59 -1.61
CA GLY A 14 6.57 7.12 -2.76
C GLY A 14 5.49 8.08 -2.28
N GLU A 15 5.72 9.39 -2.39
CA GLU A 15 4.70 10.41 -2.21
C GLU A 15 3.52 10.12 -3.14
N PHE A 16 2.40 9.63 -2.58
CA PHE A 16 1.14 9.53 -3.30
C PHE A 16 0.70 10.96 -3.68
N PRO A 17 0.41 11.27 -4.95
CA PRO A 17 0.22 12.64 -5.41
C PRO A 17 -1.17 13.17 -5.02
N ALA A 18 -1.37 13.49 -3.74
CA ALA A 18 -2.60 14.11 -3.25
C ALA A 18 -2.84 15.51 -3.86
N ASP A 19 -1.78 16.18 -4.33
CA ASP A 19 -1.84 17.57 -4.80
C ASP A 19 -2.18 17.76 -6.29
N TYR A 20 -2.18 16.70 -7.11
CA TYR A 20 -2.31 16.84 -8.57
C TYR A 20 -3.75 16.72 -9.13
N MET A 21 -4.75 16.42 -8.30
CA MET A 21 -6.14 16.15 -8.75
C MET A 21 -7.09 17.36 -8.67
N LYS A 22 -6.59 18.61 -8.66
CA LYS A 22 -7.36 19.76 -8.17
C LYS A 22 -8.45 20.33 -9.11
N THR A 23 -8.71 19.80 -10.30
CA THR A 23 -9.66 20.46 -11.22
C THR A 23 -10.41 19.48 -12.13
N ILE A 24 -11.72 19.23 -11.87
CA ILE A 24 -12.82 19.04 -12.85
C ILE A 24 -14.23 18.92 -12.16
N MET A 25 -15.10 19.90 -12.48
CA MET A 25 -16.58 19.95 -12.70
C MET A 25 -17.65 19.31 -11.77
N LEU A 26 -18.42 20.20 -11.12
CA LEU A 26 -19.90 20.34 -10.93
C LEU A 26 -20.86 19.18 -10.50
N THR A 27 -21.41 19.39 -9.29
CA THR A 27 -22.64 18.88 -8.62
C THR A 27 -22.84 17.35 -8.48
N ASN A 28 -22.52 16.84 -7.26
CA ASN A 28 -22.24 15.46 -6.81
C ASN A 28 -20.78 14.88 -6.89
N PRO A 29 -19.80 15.44 -7.63
CA PRO A 29 -18.41 14.96 -7.61
C PRO A 29 -17.63 15.40 -6.37
N ALA A 30 -18.02 16.50 -5.70
CA ALA A 30 -17.28 17.00 -4.53
C ALA A 30 -17.24 16.00 -3.36
N MET A 31 -18.31 15.20 -3.16
CA MET A 31 -18.34 14.17 -2.12
C MET A 31 -17.45 12.97 -2.45
N PHE A 32 -17.46 12.52 -3.71
CA PHE A 32 -16.55 11.45 -4.16
C PHE A 32 -15.10 11.91 -4.13
N GLU A 33 -14.82 13.14 -4.55
CA GLU A 33 -13.51 13.77 -4.46
C GLU A 33 -13.03 13.86 -3.01
N LEU A 34 -13.90 14.25 -2.08
CA LEU A 34 -13.56 14.32 -0.66
C LEU A 34 -13.25 12.93 -0.09
N ARG A 35 -14.08 11.93 -0.38
CA ARG A 35 -13.85 10.54 0.03
C ARG A 35 -12.55 10.00 -0.56
N PHE A 36 -12.32 10.23 -1.86
CA PHE A 36 -11.10 9.84 -2.54
C PHE A 36 -9.86 10.42 -1.86
N LYS A 37 -9.83 11.73 -1.60
CA LYS A 37 -8.73 12.40 -0.91
C LYS A 37 -8.50 11.88 0.50
N HIS A 38 -9.58 11.64 1.23
CA HIS A 38 -9.50 11.08 2.57
C HIS A 38 -8.80 9.71 2.54
N ILE A 39 -9.19 8.84 1.61
CA ILE A 39 -8.60 7.52 1.42
C ILE A 39 -7.12 7.61 1.02
N CYS A 40 -6.77 8.47 0.05
CA CYS A 40 -5.36 8.70 -0.31
C CYS A 40 -4.53 9.20 0.88
N THR A 41 -5.12 10.07 1.72
CA THR A 41 -4.45 10.59 2.92
C THR A 41 -4.20 9.47 3.93
N MET A 42 -5.18 8.61 4.18
CA MET A 42 -5.03 7.44 5.06
C MET A 42 -3.91 6.53 4.56
N HIS A 43 -3.92 6.21 3.27
CA HIS A 43 -2.88 5.39 2.64
C HIS A 43 -1.48 6.02 2.79
N SER A 44 -1.35 7.33 2.55
CA SER A 44 -0.09 8.04 2.72
C SER A 44 0.43 8.09 4.16
N LYS A 45 -0.45 7.91 5.15
CA LYS A 45 -0.10 7.82 6.58
C LYS A 45 0.26 6.40 7.03
N GLY A 46 0.20 5.43 6.12
CA GLY A 46 0.40 4.01 6.44
C GLY A 46 -0.81 3.33 7.08
N GLU A 47 -1.99 3.98 7.07
CA GLU A 47 -3.26 3.38 7.51
C GLU A 47 -3.82 2.48 6.39
N THR A 48 -2.99 1.54 5.91
CA THR A 48 -3.19 0.80 4.65
C THR A 48 -4.47 -0.03 4.67
N GLU A 49 -4.69 -0.87 5.68
CA GLU A 49 -5.90 -1.72 5.79
C GLU A 49 -7.19 -0.88 5.79
N ALA A 50 -7.19 0.22 6.53
CA ALA A 50 -8.34 1.11 6.60
C ALA A 50 -8.59 1.82 5.26
N ALA A 51 -7.51 2.21 4.56
CA ALA A 51 -7.59 2.85 3.26
C ALA A 51 -8.12 1.86 2.21
N GLU A 52 -7.66 0.61 2.23
CA GLU A 52 -8.13 -0.46 1.35
C GLU A 52 -9.61 -0.75 1.55
N ALA A 53 -10.06 -0.92 2.81
CA ALA A 53 -11.47 -1.12 3.11
C ALA A 53 -12.34 0.01 2.57
N LYS A 54 -11.90 1.27 2.74
CA LYS A 54 -12.62 2.44 2.22
C LYS A 54 -12.53 2.56 0.70
N ALA A 55 -11.43 2.12 0.09
CA ALA A 55 -11.28 2.08 -1.36
C ALA A 55 -12.26 1.10 -2.00
N LEU A 56 -12.43 -0.09 -1.41
CA LEU A 56 -13.43 -1.07 -1.84
C LEU A 56 -14.86 -0.53 -1.71
N GLU A 57 -15.20 0.10 -0.57
CA GLU A 57 -16.49 0.76 -0.38
C GLU A 57 -16.76 1.84 -1.44
N LEU A 58 -15.73 2.63 -1.78
CA LEU A 58 -15.87 3.69 -2.79
C LEU A 58 -16.00 3.10 -4.20
N LEU A 59 -15.25 2.05 -4.54
CA LEU A 59 -15.35 1.36 -5.83
C LEU A 59 -16.73 0.73 -6.09
N ALA A 60 -17.43 0.32 -5.04
CA ALA A 60 -18.79 -0.20 -5.15
C ALA A 60 -19.82 0.85 -5.60
N GLU A 61 -19.48 2.15 -5.54
CA GLU A 61 -20.37 3.24 -5.93
C GLU A 61 -20.54 3.32 -7.46
N PRO A 62 -21.75 3.11 -8.01
CA PRO A 62 -21.96 3.02 -9.46
C PRO A 62 -21.59 4.31 -10.20
N ARG A 63 -21.76 5.45 -9.52
CA ARG A 63 -21.54 6.80 -10.06
C ARG A 63 -20.12 7.29 -9.87
N LEU A 64 -19.21 6.48 -9.31
CA LEU A 64 -17.82 6.88 -9.13
C LEU A 64 -17.16 7.11 -10.50
N GLY A 65 -16.48 8.25 -10.63
CA GLY A 65 -15.79 8.63 -11.85
C GLY A 65 -14.66 7.65 -12.20
N ARG A 66 -14.36 7.52 -13.49
CA ARG A 66 -13.32 6.60 -14.00
C ARG A 66 -11.95 6.86 -13.37
N LEU A 67 -11.58 8.13 -13.21
CA LEU A 67 -10.29 8.51 -12.61
C LEU A 67 -10.22 8.17 -11.11
N HIS A 68 -11.31 8.38 -10.37
CA HIS A 68 -11.38 7.95 -8.97
C HIS A 68 -11.32 6.43 -8.86
N LYS A 69 -12.01 5.69 -9.74
CA LYS A 69 -11.89 4.22 -9.81
C LYS A 69 -10.44 3.79 -10.04
N ALA A 70 -9.76 4.43 -11.00
CA ALA A 70 -8.36 4.14 -11.30
C ALA A 70 -7.45 4.36 -10.08
N GLY A 71 -7.61 5.49 -9.38
CA GLY A 71 -6.83 5.77 -8.18
C GLY A 71 -7.15 4.84 -7.01
N MET A 72 -8.41 4.42 -6.83
CA MET A 72 -8.76 3.41 -5.82
C MET A 72 -8.11 2.05 -6.13
N HIS A 73 -8.09 1.66 -7.41
CA HIS A 73 -7.36 0.47 -7.84
C HIS A 73 -5.83 0.58 -7.64
N MET A 74 -5.24 1.77 -7.76
CA MET A 74 -3.81 1.95 -7.40
C MET A 74 -3.55 1.74 -5.91
N ILE A 75 -4.47 2.13 -5.03
CA ILE A 75 -4.35 1.86 -3.59
C ILE A 75 -4.46 0.36 -3.33
N LEU A 76 -5.45 -0.31 -3.93
CA LEU A 76 -5.63 -1.75 -3.75
C LEU A 76 -4.53 -2.60 -4.43
N ALA A 77 -3.80 -2.03 -5.38
CA ALA A 77 -2.63 -2.66 -5.97
C ALA A 77 -1.47 -2.83 -4.99
N THR A 78 -1.50 -2.16 -3.82
CA THR A 78 -0.53 -2.39 -2.74
C THR A 78 -1.02 -3.35 -1.67
N SER A 79 -2.22 -3.92 -1.84
CA SER A 79 -2.80 -4.86 -0.88
C SER A 79 -2.22 -6.26 -1.01
N GLU A 80 -2.42 -7.08 0.02
CA GLU A 80 -1.94 -8.47 0.04
C GLU A 80 -2.75 -9.40 -0.89
N THR A 81 -3.91 -8.96 -1.38
CA THR A 81 -4.85 -9.80 -2.14
C THR A 81 -5.24 -9.16 -3.47
N ASP A 82 -5.26 -9.95 -4.55
CA ASP A 82 -5.70 -9.52 -5.89
C ASP A 82 -4.98 -8.27 -6.45
N PHE A 83 -3.78 -7.97 -5.94
CA PHE A 83 -2.97 -6.80 -6.30
C PHE A 83 -2.63 -6.71 -7.80
N VAL A 84 -2.46 -7.85 -8.48
CA VAL A 84 -2.28 -7.91 -9.94
C VAL A 84 -3.54 -7.45 -10.68
N HIS A 85 -4.72 -7.90 -10.24
CA HIS A 85 -5.99 -7.52 -10.85
C HIS A 85 -6.22 -6.02 -10.70
N HIS A 86 -6.00 -5.46 -9.51
CA HIS A 86 -6.14 -4.04 -9.27
C HIS A 86 -5.13 -3.19 -10.05
N SER A 87 -3.88 -3.64 -10.17
CA SER A 87 -2.90 -2.97 -11.03
C SER A 87 -3.33 -2.95 -12.51
N LEU A 88 -3.89 -4.06 -13.03
CA LEU A 88 -4.41 -4.13 -14.39
C LEU A 88 -5.56 -3.14 -14.62
N GLU A 89 -6.51 -3.07 -13.69
CA GLU A 89 -7.63 -2.15 -13.79
C GLU A 89 -7.20 -0.69 -13.73
N ALA A 90 -6.23 -0.34 -12.89
CA ALA A 90 -5.65 1.01 -12.86
C ALA A 90 -5.02 1.38 -14.22
N VAL A 91 -4.21 0.49 -14.80
CA VAL A 91 -3.60 0.69 -16.13
C VAL A 91 -4.67 0.88 -17.20
N ARG A 92 -5.69 0.02 -17.22
CA ARG A 92 -6.79 0.09 -18.18
C ARG A 92 -7.53 1.42 -18.09
N LEU A 93 -7.92 1.83 -16.89
CA LEU A 93 -8.73 3.03 -16.68
C LEU A 93 -7.97 4.33 -17.00
N PHE A 94 -6.69 4.43 -16.63
CA PHE A 94 -5.86 5.58 -17.04
C PHE A 94 -5.57 5.57 -18.54
N GLY A 95 -5.34 4.39 -19.13
CA GLY A 95 -5.18 4.24 -20.58
C GLY A 95 -6.41 4.68 -21.37
N GLU A 96 -7.62 4.34 -20.88
CA GLU A 96 -8.89 4.82 -21.47
C GLU A 96 -9.03 6.33 -21.33
N ALA A 97 -8.69 6.91 -20.18
CA ALA A 97 -8.77 8.36 -19.97
C ALA A 97 -7.84 9.14 -20.91
N LEU A 98 -6.67 8.59 -21.27
CA LEU A 98 -5.74 9.21 -22.23
C LEU A 98 -6.27 9.28 -23.66
N GLN A 99 -7.25 8.43 -24.01
CA GLN A 99 -7.89 8.40 -25.33
C GLN A 99 -9.06 9.39 -25.45
N GLU A 100 -9.46 10.04 -24.36
CA GLU A 100 -10.51 11.04 -24.39
C GLU A 100 -10.06 12.27 -25.21
N GLN A 101 -10.92 12.73 -26.11
CA GLN A 101 -10.57 13.76 -27.10
C GLN A 101 -10.48 15.17 -26.50
N ASP A 102 -11.12 15.40 -25.35
CA ASP A 102 -11.32 16.73 -24.74
C ASP A 102 -10.39 17.00 -23.54
N ILE A 103 -9.24 16.32 -23.45
CA ILE A 103 -8.27 16.55 -22.36
C ILE A 103 -7.27 17.66 -22.72
N THR A 104 -7.05 18.57 -21.78
CA THR A 104 -6.01 19.61 -21.89
C THR A 104 -4.61 19.00 -21.83
N GLU A 105 -3.59 19.71 -22.33
CA GLU A 105 -2.19 19.24 -22.27
C GLU A 105 -1.72 18.97 -20.82
N ALA A 106 -2.10 19.84 -19.87
CA ALA A 106 -1.77 19.65 -18.46
C ALA A 106 -2.42 18.40 -17.85
N GLN A 107 -3.67 18.12 -18.22
CA GLN A 107 -4.37 16.90 -17.80
C GLN A 107 -3.75 15.67 -18.46
N ARG A 108 -3.39 15.75 -19.74
CA ARG A 108 -2.70 14.68 -20.46
C ARG A 108 -1.39 14.33 -19.78
N ALA A 109 -0.53 15.30 -19.48
CA ALA A 109 0.73 15.06 -18.79
C ALA A 109 0.53 14.39 -17.41
N SER A 110 -0.49 14.84 -16.66
CA SER A 110 -0.83 14.25 -15.37
C SER A 110 -1.32 12.80 -15.50
N LEU A 111 -2.16 12.52 -16.50
CA LEU A 111 -2.66 11.17 -16.78
C LEU A 111 -1.58 10.24 -17.31
N GLU A 112 -0.64 10.74 -18.13
CA GLU A 112 0.50 9.98 -18.61
C GLU A 112 1.40 9.56 -17.44
N HIS A 113 1.63 10.48 -16.50
CA HIS A 113 2.36 10.19 -15.27
C HIS A 113 1.67 9.10 -14.43
N LEU A 114 0.36 9.23 -14.17
CA LEU A 114 -0.40 8.24 -13.41
C LEU A 114 -0.46 6.88 -14.12
N HIS A 115 -0.64 6.87 -15.44
CA HIS A 115 -0.61 5.66 -16.24
C HIS A 115 0.76 4.96 -16.20
N ALA A 116 1.86 5.73 -16.23
CA ALA A 116 3.21 5.19 -16.06
C ALA A 116 3.41 4.59 -14.66
N GLN A 117 2.93 5.25 -13.60
CA GLN A 117 2.97 4.69 -12.25
C GLN A 117 2.17 3.39 -12.14
N ALA A 118 0.95 3.36 -12.70
CA ALA A 118 0.11 2.15 -12.69
C ALA A 118 0.78 0.98 -13.44
N LYS A 119 1.48 1.26 -14.55
CA LYS A 119 2.26 0.23 -15.26
C LYS A 119 3.41 -0.30 -14.43
N LYS A 120 4.13 0.58 -13.73
CA LYS A 120 5.20 0.19 -12.82
C LYS A 120 4.67 -0.71 -11.70
N LEU A 121 3.56 -0.34 -11.06
CA LEU A 121 2.89 -1.17 -10.06
C LEU A 121 2.49 -2.54 -10.63
N LEU A 122 1.98 -2.59 -11.87
CA LEU A 122 1.65 -3.85 -12.52
C LEU A 122 2.87 -4.74 -12.78
N GLU A 123 4.01 -4.16 -13.14
CA GLU A 123 5.25 -4.91 -13.32
C GLU A 123 5.76 -5.48 -11.99
N GLU A 124 5.73 -4.68 -10.92
CA GLU A 124 6.06 -5.10 -9.56
C GLU A 124 5.11 -6.22 -9.10
N ALA A 125 3.80 -6.03 -9.23
CA ALA A 125 2.79 -7.03 -8.91
C ALA A 125 3.00 -8.36 -9.66
N ARG A 126 3.36 -8.31 -10.95
CA ARG A 126 3.64 -9.52 -11.73
C ARG A 126 4.91 -10.22 -11.27
N SER A 127 5.93 -9.44 -10.92
CA SER A 127 7.18 -9.97 -10.37
C SER A 127 6.91 -10.69 -9.05
N ASP A 128 6.15 -10.07 -8.15
CA ASP A 128 5.83 -10.63 -6.83
C ASP A 128 4.97 -11.89 -6.96
N GLN A 129 3.93 -11.87 -7.79
CA GLN A 129 3.13 -13.06 -8.08
C GLN A 129 4.00 -14.20 -8.64
N SER A 130 4.94 -13.89 -9.54
CA SER A 130 5.85 -14.89 -10.10
C SER A 130 6.80 -15.46 -9.03
N ALA A 131 7.28 -14.63 -8.11
CA ALA A 131 8.12 -15.07 -7.00
C ALA A 131 7.37 -16.01 -6.06
N ILE A 132 6.13 -15.66 -5.71
CA ILE A 132 5.22 -16.50 -4.91
C ILE A 132 4.95 -17.82 -5.62
N ASP A 133 4.58 -17.78 -6.89
CA ASP A 133 4.29 -18.98 -7.68
C ASP A 133 5.50 -19.90 -7.78
N ASN A 134 6.71 -19.33 -7.93
CA ASN A 134 7.95 -20.10 -7.94
C ASN A 134 8.22 -20.76 -6.58
N GLU A 135 8.04 -20.04 -5.47
CA GLU A 135 8.20 -20.59 -4.12
C GLU A 135 7.22 -21.74 -3.86
N ILE A 136 5.95 -21.56 -4.22
CA ILE A 136 4.91 -22.60 -4.12
C ILE A 136 5.32 -23.81 -4.97
N ASN A 137 5.75 -23.60 -6.21
CA ASN A 137 6.16 -24.67 -7.11
C ASN A 137 7.37 -25.45 -6.56
N GLU A 138 8.36 -24.79 -5.96
CA GLU A 138 9.50 -25.48 -5.33
C GLU A 138 9.07 -26.29 -4.11
N LYS A 139 8.17 -25.77 -3.27
CA LYS A 139 7.60 -26.53 -2.13
C LYS A 139 6.75 -27.72 -2.60
N LEU A 140 6.02 -27.59 -3.70
CA LEU A 140 5.29 -28.70 -4.30
C LEU A 140 6.25 -29.77 -4.85
N LYS A 141 7.33 -29.36 -5.52
CA LYS A 141 8.37 -30.27 -6.04
C LYS A 141 9.11 -31.01 -4.92
N SER A 142 9.26 -30.41 -3.75
CA SER A 142 9.86 -31.08 -2.58
C SER A 142 8.92 -32.10 -1.92
N GLY A 143 7.70 -32.25 -2.43
CA GLY A 143 6.71 -33.22 -1.97
C GLY A 143 5.77 -32.70 -0.89
N MET A 144 5.80 -31.40 -0.57
CA MET A 144 4.79 -30.79 0.29
C MET A 144 3.47 -30.68 -0.47
N THR A 145 2.37 -30.87 0.26
CA THR A 145 1.02 -30.61 -0.26
C THR A 145 0.65 -29.14 -0.05
N MET A 146 -0.30 -28.61 -0.84
CA MET A 146 -0.77 -27.22 -0.66
C MET A 146 -1.24 -26.91 0.76
N ARG A 147 -1.89 -27.87 1.43
CA ARG A 147 -2.30 -27.70 2.84
C ARG A 147 -1.08 -27.50 3.76
N GLN A 148 -0.03 -28.31 3.59
CA GLN A 148 1.19 -28.17 4.39
C GLN A 148 1.93 -26.87 4.12
N ILE A 149 1.88 -26.35 2.89
CA ILE A 149 2.44 -25.04 2.54
C ILE A 149 1.69 -23.94 3.28
N GLN A 150 0.35 -23.98 3.25
CA GLN A 150 -0.50 -23.02 3.96
C GLN A 150 -0.30 -23.07 5.48
N ASP A 151 -0.26 -24.27 6.06
CA ASP A 151 -0.04 -24.47 7.50
C ASP A 151 1.32 -23.93 7.95
N ALA A 152 2.35 -24.10 7.12
CA ALA A 152 3.70 -23.57 7.38
C ALA A 152 3.73 -22.04 7.32
N GLN A 153 3.09 -21.43 6.32
CA GLN A 153 2.98 -19.97 6.21
C GLN A 153 2.22 -19.38 7.40
N LEU A 154 1.13 -20.02 7.82
CA LEU A 154 0.34 -19.57 8.96
C LEU A 154 1.14 -19.65 10.27
N SER A 155 1.91 -20.72 10.45
CA SER A 155 2.78 -20.90 11.63
C SER A 155 3.89 -19.85 11.67
N GLU A 156 4.56 -19.59 10.54
CA GLU A 156 5.59 -18.55 10.42
C GLU A 156 5.03 -17.15 10.75
N MET A 157 3.83 -16.86 10.25
CA MET A 157 3.13 -15.60 10.57
C MET A 157 2.85 -15.46 12.06
N TYR A 158 2.30 -16.50 12.72
CA TYR A 158 2.05 -16.47 14.16
C TYR A 158 3.34 -16.32 14.98
N GLU A 159 4.43 -16.98 14.59
CA GLU A 159 5.74 -16.82 15.23
C GLU A 159 6.31 -15.41 15.06
N ARG A 160 6.06 -14.77 13.92
CA ARG A 160 6.47 -13.38 13.67
C ARG A 160 5.67 -12.42 14.55
N LEU A 161 4.34 -12.60 14.65
CA LEU A 161 3.48 -11.78 15.50
C LEU A 161 3.83 -11.95 16.99
N ALA A 162 4.12 -13.16 17.44
CA ALA A 162 4.53 -13.43 18.82
C ALA A 162 5.81 -12.66 19.20
N ARG A 163 6.82 -12.64 18.31
CA ARG A 163 8.07 -11.88 18.53
C ARG A 163 7.85 -10.37 18.64
N ILE A 164 6.95 -9.81 17.83
CA ILE A 164 6.63 -8.37 17.89
C ILE A 164 5.96 -8.01 19.24
N GLY A 165 5.06 -8.88 19.74
CA GLY A 165 4.42 -8.67 21.04
C GLY A 165 5.38 -8.79 22.24
N GLU A 166 6.43 -9.60 22.13
CA GLU A 166 7.47 -9.73 23.18
C GLU A 166 8.42 -8.52 23.21
N GLU A 167 8.74 -7.92 22.05
CA GLU A 167 9.60 -6.73 21.97
C GLU A 167 8.91 -5.46 22.52
N GLU A 168 7.59 -5.30 22.35
CA GLU A 168 6.83 -4.19 22.95
C GLU A 168 6.63 -4.37 24.47
N GLY A 169 6.59 -5.61 24.97
CA GLY A 169 6.49 -5.91 26.40
C GLY A 169 7.78 -5.68 27.19
N ALA A 170 8.95 -5.85 26.56
CA ALA A 170 10.24 -5.69 27.22
C ALA A 170 10.68 -4.23 27.41
N SER A 171 10.07 -3.27 26.71
CA SER A 171 10.42 -1.84 26.82
C SER A 171 9.78 -1.12 28.02
N ALA A 172 8.76 -1.73 28.66
CA ALA A 172 8.01 -1.11 29.75
C ALA A 172 8.60 -1.36 31.16
N GLU A 173 9.62 -2.22 31.31
CA GLU A 173 10.14 -2.64 32.62
C GLU A 173 11.56 -2.14 32.94
N THR A 174 11.88 -0.86 32.69
CA THR A 174 13.05 -0.20 33.33
C THR A 174 12.80 1.28 33.65
N SER A 175 11.77 1.57 34.45
CA SER A 175 11.71 2.87 35.14
C SER A 175 10.97 2.78 36.47
N THR A 176 11.51 2.00 37.40
CA THR A 176 11.17 2.11 38.82
C THR A 176 12.42 1.97 39.66
N ALA A 177 12.95 3.10 40.11
CA ALA A 177 13.39 3.31 41.50
C ALA A 177 14.10 4.67 41.60
N ALA A 178 13.33 5.71 41.93
CA ALA A 178 13.88 6.90 42.57
C ALA A 178 14.29 6.55 44.02
N PRO A 179 15.46 7.01 44.50
CA PRO A 179 15.66 7.26 45.90
C PRO A 179 15.62 8.77 46.19
N SER A 180 14.66 9.11 47.05
CA SER A 180 14.58 10.28 47.92
C SER A 180 15.92 10.71 48.54
N ASN A 181 16.13 12.02 48.67
CA ASN A 181 16.70 12.74 49.84
C ASN A 181 16.72 14.25 49.52
N GLN A 182 15.85 15.05 50.13
CA GLN A 182 16.04 15.81 51.38
C GLN A 182 16.74 17.17 51.23
N ASP A 183 16.11 18.15 51.89
CA ASP A 183 16.60 19.43 52.41
C ASP A 183 16.62 20.69 51.52
N ALA A 184 15.66 21.57 51.80
CA ALA A 184 15.84 23.02 51.76
C ALA A 184 14.90 23.67 52.80
N GLU A 185 15.39 23.86 54.02
CA GLU A 185 14.81 24.77 55.00
C GLU A 185 15.89 25.77 55.45
N VAL A 186 15.58 27.06 55.27
CA VAL A 186 16.24 28.32 55.71
C VAL A 186 17.51 28.79 54.98
#